data_AF-A0A5C7T7N1-F1
#
_entry.id   AF-A0A5C7T7N1-F1
#
_cell.length_a   1.000
_cell.length_b   1.000
_cell.length_c   1.000
_cell.angle_alpha   90.00
_cell.angle_beta   90.00
_cell.angle_gamma   90.00
#
_symmetry.space_group_name_H-M   'P 1'
#
loop_
_entity.id
_entity.type
_entity.pdbx_description
1 polymer ?
#
loop_
_entity_poly.entity_id
_entity_poly.type
_entity_poly.pdbx_seq_one_letter_code
_entity_poly.pdbx_strand_id
1 'polypeptide(L)'
;MKLHVFTGGEARALRKKRGLVQADFWEPFGATQSAGSRYESQMDIPEPIQILMNIAFGSEQQASAIVASLRTLGQPKTKRMPQTSQEDGPAAVSDLP
;
A
#
# COMPACT_ATOMS: atom_id res chain seq x y z
N MET A 1 7.19 0.49 -3.52
CA MET A 1 5.90 0.58 -4.25
C MET A 1 5.92 1.85 -5.08
N LYS A 2 5.69 1.79 -6.39
CA LYS A 2 5.61 2.99 -7.23
C LYS A 2 4.13 3.29 -7.48
N LEU A 3 3.65 4.42 -6.96
CA LEU A 3 2.30 4.93 -7.20
C LEU A 3 2.32 5.86 -8.41
N HIS A 4 1.26 5.82 -9.21
CA HIS A 4 0.95 6.90 -10.14
C HIS A 4 0.31 8.04 -9.34
N VAL A 5 0.90 9.24 -9.42
CA VAL A 5 0.35 10.43 -8.77
C VAL A 5 -0.63 11.07 -9.74
N PHE A 6 -1.93 10.93 -9.48
CA PHE A 6 -2.96 11.58 -10.29
C PHE A 6 -2.92 13.09 -10.05
N THR A 7 -2.90 13.86 -11.13
CA THR A 7 -3.21 15.29 -11.08
C THR A 7 -4.72 15.52 -11.03
N GLY A 8 -5.13 16.72 -10.61
CA GLY A 8 -6.54 17.13 -10.65
C GLY A 8 -7.14 17.07 -12.06
N GLY A 9 -6.34 17.42 -13.08
CA GLY A 9 -6.74 17.35 -14.48
C GLY A 9 -6.98 15.91 -14.95
N GLU A 10 -6.10 14.98 -14.60
CA GLU A 10 -6.27 13.56 -14.91
C GLU A 10 -7.49 12.96 -14.20
N ALA A 11 -7.68 13.27 -12.92
CA ALA A 11 -8.86 12.81 -12.17
C ALA A 11 -10.17 13.33 -12.80
N ARG A 12 -10.21 14.61 -13.20
CA ARG A 12 -11.35 15.20 -13.92
C ARG A 12 -11.61 14.50 -15.26
N ALA A 13 -10.56 14.24 -16.03
CA ALA A 13 -10.69 13.54 -17.32
C ALA A 13 -11.21 12.12 -17.12
N LEU A 14 -10.69 11.41 -16.12
CA LEU A 14 -11.09 10.05 -15.75
C LEU A 14 -12.56 9.95 -15.33
N ARG A 15 -13.04 10.95 -14.57
CA ARG A 15 -14.43 11.11 -14.19
C ARG A 15 -15.33 11.38 -15.40
N LYS A 16 -14.96 12.36 -16.24
CA LYS A 16 -15.72 12.71 -17.45
C LYS A 16 -15.84 11.54 -18.42
N LYS A 17 -14.77 10.76 -18.61
CA LYS A 17 -14.77 9.53 -19.43
C LYS A 17 -15.80 8.50 -18.96
N ARG A 18 -16.15 8.50 -17.67
CA ARG A 18 -17.15 7.60 -17.06
C ARG A 18 -18.55 8.20 -16.98
N GLY A 19 -18.74 9.46 -17.41
CA GLY A 19 -20.04 10.13 -17.35
C GLY A 19 -20.53 10.45 -15.93
N LEU A 20 -19.63 10.50 -14.95
CA LEU A 20 -19.98 10.69 -13.54
C LEU A 20 -19.94 12.16 -13.12
N VAL A 21 -20.84 12.55 -12.21
CA VAL A 21 -20.74 13.82 -11.48
C VAL A 21 -19.67 13.72 -10.39
N GLN A 22 -19.27 14.86 -9.83
CA GLN A 22 -18.20 14.91 -8.82
C GLN A 22 -18.55 14.10 -7.56
N ALA A 23 -19.78 14.18 -7.07
CA ALA A 23 -20.19 13.43 -5.88
C ALA A 23 -19.94 11.92 -6.07
N ASP A 24 -20.56 11.32 -7.10
CA ASP A 24 -20.48 9.89 -7.38
C ASP A 24 -19.05 9.39 -7.64
N PHE A 25 -18.21 10.23 -8.25
CA PHE A 25 -16.81 9.85 -8.53
C PHE A 25 -15.93 9.88 -7.29
N TRP A 26 -16.13 10.85 -6.39
CA TRP A 26 -15.27 11.10 -5.24
C TRP A 26 -15.73 10.39 -3.96
N GLU A 27 -17.03 10.07 -3.85
CA GLU A 27 -17.63 9.38 -2.70
C GLU A 27 -16.93 8.05 -2.35
N PRO A 28 -16.60 7.14 -3.30
CA PRO A 28 -15.94 5.88 -2.96
C PRO A 28 -14.54 6.06 -2.36
N PHE A 29 -13.93 7.23 -2.56
CA PHE A 29 -12.64 7.60 -1.99
C PHE A 29 -12.77 8.40 -0.68
N GLY A 30 -13.98 8.51 -0.14
CA GLY A 30 -14.26 9.22 1.10
C GLY A 30 -14.22 10.75 0.97
N ALA A 31 -14.29 11.28 -0.25
CA ALA A 31 -14.25 12.71 -0.49
C ALA A 31 -15.65 13.27 -0.82
N THR A 32 -15.97 14.42 -0.23
CA THR A 32 -17.20 15.15 -0.55
C THR A 32 -17.12 15.77 -1.95
N GLN A 33 -18.27 16.16 -2.51
CA GLN A 33 -18.32 16.87 -3.79
C GLN A 33 -17.45 18.15 -3.78
N SER A 34 -17.48 18.93 -2.69
CA SER A 34 -16.70 20.16 -2.57
C SER A 34 -15.19 19.90 -2.47
N ALA A 35 -14.78 18.84 -1.78
CA ALA A 35 -13.38 18.39 -1.76
C ALA A 35 -12.93 17.94 -3.14
N GLY A 36 -13.72 17.09 -3.81
CA GLY A 36 -13.48 16.63 -5.17
C GLY A 36 -13.36 17.77 -6.18
N SER A 37 -14.18 18.82 -6.04
CA SER A 37 -14.08 20.02 -6.87
C SER A 37 -12.74 20.74 -6.71
N ARG A 38 -12.25 20.87 -5.47
CA ARG A 38 -10.91 21.45 -5.19
C ARG A 38 -9.81 20.59 -5.77
N TYR A 39 -9.88 19.27 -5.60
CA TYR A 39 -8.90 18.34 -6.16
C TYR A 39 -8.79 18.46 -7.68
N GLU A 40 -9.92 18.65 -8.37
CA GLU A 40 -9.90 18.78 -9.83
C GLU A 40 -9.37 20.12 -10.34
N SER A 41 -9.25 21.15 -9.50
CA SER A 41 -9.04 22.54 -9.96
C SER A 41 -7.93 23.33 -9.27
N GLN A 42 -7.66 23.06 -8.00
CA GLN A 42 -6.97 24.02 -7.11
C GLN A 42 -6.04 23.36 -6.09
N MET A 43 -6.16 22.05 -5.87
CA MET A 43 -5.45 21.36 -4.78
C MET A 43 -4.95 20.00 -5.24
N ASP A 44 -3.81 19.59 -4.68
CA ASP A 44 -3.30 18.23 -4.84
C ASP A 44 -4.22 17.21 -4.15
N ILE A 45 -4.37 16.06 -4.79
CA ILE A 45 -5.14 14.94 -4.23
C ILE A 45 -4.34 14.33 -3.07
N PRO A 46 -4.92 14.21 -1.86
CA PRO A 46 -4.23 13.64 -0.70
C PRO A 46 -3.70 12.22 -0.96
N GLU A 47 -2.55 11.90 -0.38
CA GLU A 47 -1.89 10.59 -0.56
C GLU A 47 -2.79 9.38 -0.30
N PRO A 48 -3.65 9.35 0.75
CA PRO A 48 -4.58 8.24 0.95
C PRO A 48 -5.52 8.04 -0.25
N ILE A 49 -6.01 9.13 -0.84
CA ILE A 49 -6.88 9.07 -2.02
C ILE A 49 -6.09 8.64 -3.25
N GLN A 50 -4.83 9.10 -3.41
CA GLN A 50 -3.95 8.62 -4.47
C GLN A 50 -3.78 7.08 -4.41
N ILE A 51 -3.56 6.52 -3.22
CA ILE A 51 -3.45 5.08 -3.02
C ILE A 51 -4.73 4.37 -3.46
N LEU A 52 -5.90 4.85 -2.99
CA LEU A 52 -7.19 4.25 -3.36
C LEU A 52 -7.45 4.33 -4.87
N MET A 53 -7.11 5.45 -5.51
CA MET A 53 -7.24 5.60 -6.96
C MET A 53 -6.32 4.66 -7.73
N ASN A 54 -5.10 4.41 -7.24
CA ASN A 54 -4.20 3.41 -7.84
C ASN A 54 -4.75 1.98 -7.70
N ILE A 55 -5.39 1.66 -6.57
CA ILE A 55 -6.05 0.37 -6.37
C ILE A 55 -7.27 0.23 -7.31
N ALA A 56 -8.06 1.29 -7.47
CA ALA A 56 -9.30 1.26 -8.26
C ALA A 56 -9.07 1.28 -9.78
N PHE A 57 -8.01 1.92 -10.26
CA PHE A 57 -7.81 2.17 -11.69
C PHE A 57 -6.50 1.58 -12.26
N GLY A 58 -5.61 1.07 -11.41
CA GLY A 58 -4.42 0.33 -11.85
C GLY A 58 -4.73 -1.10 -12.30
N SER A 59 -3.70 -1.84 -12.72
CA SER A 59 -3.85 -3.27 -13.00
C SER A 59 -4.05 -4.07 -11.71
N GLU A 60 -4.60 -5.28 -11.83
CA GLU A 60 -4.77 -6.20 -10.68
C GLU A 60 -3.43 -6.49 -9.98
N GLN A 61 -2.35 -6.64 -10.74
CA GLN A 61 -1.01 -6.85 -10.19
C GLN A 61 -0.54 -5.62 -9.40
N GLN A 62 -0.80 -4.41 -9.89
CA GLN A 62 -0.47 -3.18 -9.17
C GLN A 62 -1.29 -3.04 -7.89
N ALA A 63 -2.60 -3.26 -7.96
CA ALA A 63 -3.49 -3.21 -6.80
C ALA A 63 -3.08 -4.24 -5.73
N SER A 64 -2.79 -5.48 -6.12
CA SER A 64 -2.33 -6.54 -5.23
C SER A 64 -1.00 -6.18 -4.56
N ALA A 65 -0.04 -5.62 -5.30
CA ALA A 65 1.24 -5.18 -4.75
C ALA A 65 1.07 -4.03 -3.72
N ILE A 66 0.14 -3.10 -3.97
CA ILE A 66 -0.18 -2.02 -3.04
C ILE A 66 -0.77 -2.58 -1.74
N VAL A 67 -1.80 -3.42 -1.85
CA VAL A 67 -2.47 -4.04 -0.70
C VAL A 67 -1.50 -4.92 0.10
N ALA A 68 -0.65 -5.70 -0.56
CA ALA A 68 0.38 -6.50 0.08
C ALA A 68 1.35 -5.62 0.88
N SER A 69 1.82 -4.51 0.31
CA SER A 69 2.68 -3.55 0.99
C SER A 69 2.01 -2.99 2.25
N LEU A 70 0.75 -2.58 2.16
CA LEU A 70 0.00 -2.04 3.30
C LEU A 70 -0.17 -3.06 4.44
N ARG A 71 -0.33 -4.35 4.13
CA ARG A 71 -0.45 -5.42 5.13
C ARG A 71 0.84 -5.69 5.91
N THR A 72 2.00 -5.23 5.42
CA THR A 72 3.27 -5.32 6.16
C THR A 72 3.45 -4.22 7.19
N LEU A 73 2.61 -3.19 7.18
CA LEU A 73 2.62 -2.13 8.18
C LEU A 73 2.28 -2.71 9.55
N GLY A 74 3.14 -2.44 10.55
CA GLY A 74 2.95 -2.95 11.90
C GLY A 74 3.40 -4.41 12.13
N GLN A 75 3.88 -5.12 11.10
CA GLN A 75 4.55 -6.40 11.34
C GLN A 75 5.95 -6.15 11.93
N PRO A 76 6.28 -6.75 13.08
CA PRO A 76 7.62 -6.65 13.62
C PRO A 76 8.62 -7.22 12.62
N LYS A 77 9.69 -6.48 12.33
CA LYS A 77 10.86 -7.01 11.63
C LYS A 77 11.56 -8.02 12.56
N THR A 78 11.05 -9.24 12.72
CA THR A 78 11.73 -10.29 13.49
C THR A 78 11.52 -11.65 12.80
N LYS A 79 12.53 -12.52 12.61
CA LYS A 79 13.76 -12.78 13.38
C LYS A 79 15.03 -12.56 12.55
N ARG A 80 16.04 -11.87 13.09
CA ARG A 80 17.43 -12.34 12.91
C ARG A 80 17.48 -13.68 13.65
N MET A 81 17.61 -14.80 12.94
CA MET A 81 17.77 -16.10 13.58
C MET A 81 19.02 -16.09 14.48
N PRO A 82 18.99 -16.73 15.66
CA PRO A 82 20.22 -17.05 16.37
C PRO A 82 21.07 -17.93 15.46
N GLN A 83 22.34 -17.59 15.32
CA GLN A 83 23.33 -18.50 14.73
C GLN A 83 23.28 -19.79 15.55
N THR A 84 22.81 -20.87 14.94
CA THR A 84 22.91 -22.22 15.48
C THR A 84 24.39 -22.49 15.73
N SER A 85 24.81 -22.33 16.99
CA SER A 85 26.09 -22.87 17.44
C SER A 85 25.87 -24.36 17.55
N GLN A 86 26.58 -25.06 16.70
CA GLN A 86 26.65 -26.50 16.53
C GLN A 86 26.70 -27.22 17.88
N GLU A 87 25.82 -28.21 18.03
CA GLU A 87 25.92 -29.22 19.08
C GLU A 87 27.23 -29.99 18.92
N ASP A 88 28.15 -29.86 19.86
CA ASP A 88 29.17 -30.88 20.12
C ASP A 88 28.67 -31.76 21.26
N GLY A 89 28.09 -32.92 20.92
CA GLY A 89 28.00 -34.06 21.83
C GLY A 89 29.13 -35.06 21.54
N PRO A 90 29.31 -36.09 22.38
CA PRO A 90 29.61 -36.04 23.80
C PRO A 90 31.01 -36.63 24.06
N ALA A 91 31.81 -36.02 24.94
CA ALA A 91 33.00 -36.69 25.47
C ALA A 91 32.59 -37.62 26.62
N ALA A 92 32.16 -38.82 26.26
CA ALA A 92 32.27 -39.95 27.16
C ALA A 92 33.75 -40.20 27.41
N VAL A 93 34.20 -40.02 28.64
CA VAL A 93 35.46 -40.61 29.11
C VAL A 93 35.18 -41.28 30.44
N SER A 94 35.04 -42.59 30.33
CA SER A 94 35.13 -43.55 31.41
C SER A 94 36.57 -43.66 31.91
N ASP A 95 36.69 -44.04 33.17
CA ASP A 95 37.83 -44.68 33.86
C ASP A 95 38.99 -43.83 34.44
N LEU A 96 38.88 -43.62 35.77
CA LEU A 96 39.75 -44.13 36.87
C LEU A 96 41.30 -44.02 36.75
N PRO A 97 42.02 -43.80 37.86
CA PRO A 97 41.90 -44.51 39.15
C PRO A 97 41.50 -43.67 40.38
#